data_AF-A0A9E0TTH0-F1
#
_entry.id   AF-A0A9E0TTH0-F1
#
_cell.length_a   1.000
_cell.length_b   1.000
_cell.length_c   1.000
_cell.angle_alpha   90.00
_cell.angle_beta   90.00
_cell.angle_gamma   90.00
#
_symmetry.space_group_name_H-M   'P 1'
#
loop_
_entity.id
_entity.type
_entity.pdbx_description
1 polymer ?
#
loop_
_entity_poly.entity_id
_entity_poly.type
_entity_poly.pdbx_seq_one_letter_code
_entity_poly.pdbx_strand_id
1 'polypeptide(L)'
;MRRGAGLLLGLTLVLTGCCDKKCDNSTAFLEAKASNRPIVAIVPMIDHSRSDLNWNVSQELSQAIRGRLSQKNQVYVISEDTFANKAEKALSSHDPFDPDISWVRKTFSPNEFVVFMELMDHNEIPTTAAEDSPAELTLSVRVRVFDLREKTAKVVLQEIIQQSHHIPRQFTKNNLSQVAWGHETFNASPLGIAHDMLCKELASRIEDYILISGG
;
A
#
# COMPACT_ATOMS: atom_id res chain seq x y z
N MET A 1 49.23 -17.88 59.08
CA MET A 1 47.84 -17.38 58.91
C MET A 1 47.66 -16.92 57.47
N ARG A 2 46.54 -17.32 56.84
CA ARG A 2 45.94 -16.83 55.57
C ARG A 2 46.67 -17.23 54.26
N ARG A 3 46.10 -18.11 53.41
CA ARG A 3 44.92 -17.98 52.49
C ARG A 3 45.19 -16.94 51.39
N GLY A 4 44.98 -17.13 50.09
CA GLY A 4 44.37 -18.17 49.24
C GLY A 4 44.73 -17.83 47.78
N ALA A 5 44.88 -18.78 46.86
CA ALA A 5 43.81 -19.35 46.01
C ALA A 5 42.98 -18.28 45.27
N GLY A 6 43.02 -18.29 43.93
CA GLY A 6 42.02 -17.58 43.12
C GLY A 6 42.45 -17.23 41.71
N LEU A 7 42.80 -18.23 40.89
CA LEU A 7 42.86 -18.11 39.44
C LEU A 7 41.40 -18.04 38.93
N LEU A 8 40.98 -16.94 38.31
CA LEU A 8 39.70 -16.86 37.58
C LEU A 8 39.92 -16.16 36.24
N LEU A 9 40.02 -17.00 35.20
CA LEU A 9 39.85 -16.62 33.80
C LEU A 9 38.42 -16.08 33.61
N GLY A 10 38.31 -14.78 33.33
CA GLY A 10 37.09 -14.19 32.78
C GLY A 10 37.09 -14.35 31.27
N LEU A 11 36.56 -15.48 30.77
CA LEU A 11 36.30 -15.71 29.36
C LEU A 11 35.01 -14.95 28.98
N THR A 12 35.13 -13.71 28.52
CA THR A 12 34.01 -12.96 27.93
C THR A 12 33.67 -13.54 26.56
N LEU A 13 32.62 -14.37 26.53
CA LEU A 13 31.97 -14.84 25.31
C LEU A 13 31.18 -13.66 24.71
N VAL A 14 31.77 -12.96 23.74
CA VAL A 14 31.06 -12.01 22.88
C VAL A 14 30.29 -12.83 21.86
N LEU A 15 28.99 -13.03 22.11
CA LEU A 15 28.06 -13.56 21.12
C LEU A 15 27.71 -12.46 20.10
N THR A 16 28.64 -12.15 19.19
CA THR A 16 28.32 -11.46 17.94
C THR A 16 27.69 -12.49 17.00
N GLY A 17 26.40 -12.72 17.16
CA GLY A 17 25.59 -13.41 16.16
C GLY A 17 25.41 -12.50 14.95
N CYS A 18 26.23 -12.69 13.91
CA CYS A 18 25.94 -12.20 12.58
C CYS A 18 24.67 -12.90 12.08
N CYS A 19 23.51 -12.25 12.18
CA CYS A 19 22.33 -12.69 11.44
C CYS A 19 22.45 -12.20 10.00
N ASP A 20 22.76 -13.14 9.11
CA ASP A 20 22.54 -13.00 7.68
C ASP A 20 21.05 -12.75 7.42
N LYS A 21 20.72 -11.55 6.90
CA LYS A 21 19.61 -11.05 6.05
C LYS A 21 18.34 -11.91 5.75
N LYS A 22 18.01 -12.92 6.54
CA LYS A 22 16.86 -13.84 6.37
C LYS A 22 15.98 -13.94 7.61
N CYS A 23 16.32 -13.27 8.72
CA CYS A 23 15.59 -13.35 9.98
C CYS A 23 14.47 -12.31 10.15
N ASP A 24 14.37 -11.30 9.29
CA ASP A 24 13.45 -10.17 9.52
C ASP A 24 11.96 -10.53 9.41
N ASN A 25 11.58 -11.48 8.55
CA ASN A 25 10.16 -11.76 8.35
C ASN A 25 9.50 -12.49 9.54
N SER A 26 10.26 -13.33 10.25
CA SER A 26 9.74 -14.05 11.42
C SER A 26 9.62 -13.16 12.65
N THR A 27 10.59 -12.26 12.86
CA THR A 27 10.56 -11.31 13.99
C THR A 27 9.47 -10.27 13.79
N ALA A 28 9.31 -9.74 12.58
CA ALA A 28 8.32 -8.71 12.28
C ALA A 28 6.88 -9.25 12.36
N PHE A 29 6.64 -10.49 11.96
CA PHE A 29 5.34 -11.17 12.17
C PHE A 29 5.05 -11.44 13.66
N LEU A 30 6.07 -11.81 14.44
CA LEU A 30 5.94 -12.00 15.88
C LEU A 30 5.67 -10.67 16.61
N GLU A 31 6.31 -9.59 16.17
CA GLU A 31 6.08 -8.24 16.68
C GLU A 31 4.67 -7.75 16.35
N ALA A 32 4.18 -8.01 15.13
CA ALA A 32 2.81 -7.71 14.73
C ALA A 32 1.80 -8.40 15.66
N LYS A 33 1.97 -9.70 15.90
CA LYS A 33 1.13 -10.45 16.86
C LYS A 33 1.24 -9.93 18.29
N ALA A 34 2.43 -9.52 18.72
CA ALA A 34 2.62 -8.92 20.05
C ALA A 34 1.92 -7.55 20.17
N SER A 35 1.81 -6.81 19.07
CA SER A 35 1.21 -5.47 19.04
C SER A 35 -0.32 -5.44 18.95
N ASN A 36 -0.99 -6.60 18.85
CA ASN A 36 -2.45 -6.74 18.71
C ASN A 36 -3.06 -5.90 17.56
N ARG A 37 -2.25 -5.54 16.57
CA ARG A 37 -2.68 -4.80 15.37
C ARG A 37 -3.04 -5.80 14.28
N PRO A 38 -4.14 -5.57 13.52
CA PRO A 38 -4.47 -6.40 12.37
C PRO A 38 -3.32 -6.49 11.37
N ILE A 39 -3.01 -7.69 10.90
CA ILE A 39 -1.95 -7.94 9.90
C ILE A 39 -2.54 -7.80 8.49
N VAL A 40 -2.07 -6.79 7.75
CA VAL A 40 -2.65 -6.40 6.46
C VAL A 40 -1.63 -6.53 5.34
N ALA A 41 -1.97 -7.28 4.29
CA ALA A 41 -1.26 -7.27 3.02
C ALA A 41 -1.93 -6.28 2.05
N ILE A 42 -1.16 -5.34 1.52
CA ILE A 42 -1.64 -4.38 0.52
C ILE A 42 -0.99 -4.74 -0.80
N VAL A 43 -1.78 -5.31 -1.70
CA VAL A 43 -1.31 -5.70 -3.03
C VAL A 43 -1.06 -4.43 -3.86
N PRO A 44 0.02 -4.36 -4.66
CA PRO A 44 0.23 -3.26 -5.58
C PRO A 44 -1.00 -2.99 -6.43
N MET A 45 -1.34 -1.72 -6.58
CA MET A 45 -2.51 -1.28 -7.32
C MET A 45 -2.41 -1.74 -8.78
N ILE A 46 -3.49 -2.37 -9.26
CA ILE A 46 -3.64 -2.75 -10.66
C ILE A 46 -3.98 -1.49 -11.45
N ASP A 47 -3.31 -1.24 -12.58
CA ASP A 47 -3.55 -0.06 -13.40
C ASP A 47 -4.27 -0.41 -14.70
N HIS A 48 -5.50 0.07 -14.83
CA HIS A 48 -6.28 0.01 -16.07
C HIS A 48 -6.60 1.40 -16.64
N SER A 49 -6.09 2.47 -16.02
CA SER A 49 -6.40 3.85 -16.39
C SER A 49 -5.81 4.29 -17.72
N ARG A 50 -4.73 3.63 -18.17
CA ARG A 50 -3.93 4.02 -19.34
C ARG A 50 -3.44 5.47 -19.25
N SER A 51 -3.08 5.92 -18.05
CA SER A 51 -2.51 7.24 -17.81
C SER A 51 -1.35 7.53 -18.77
N ASP A 52 -1.28 8.78 -19.25
CA ASP A 52 -0.26 9.27 -20.17
C ASP A 52 0.94 9.92 -19.46
N LEU A 53 0.98 9.84 -18.13
CA LEU A 53 2.08 10.34 -17.31
C LEU A 53 3.38 9.55 -17.56
N ASN A 54 4.52 10.23 -17.39
CA ASN A 54 5.85 9.64 -17.62
C ASN A 54 6.41 8.86 -16.42
N TRP A 55 5.58 8.57 -15.41
CA TRP A 55 5.90 7.68 -14.30
C TRP A 55 4.77 6.67 -14.07
N ASN A 56 5.04 5.67 -13.23
CA ASN A 56 4.04 4.68 -12.87
C ASN A 56 3.12 5.21 -11.76
N VAL A 57 1.90 5.59 -12.14
CA VAL A 57 0.88 6.16 -11.24
C VAL A 57 0.41 5.13 -10.21
N SER A 58 0.21 3.88 -10.60
CA SER A 58 -0.22 2.86 -9.64
C SER A 58 0.84 2.57 -8.58
N GLN A 59 2.13 2.64 -8.95
CA GLN A 59 3.24 2.57 -8.00
C GLN A 59 3.24 3.75 -7.03
N GLU A 60 3.10 4.98 -7.55
CA GLU A 60 3.00 6.20 -6.73
C GLU A 60 1.88 6.06 -5.68
N LEU A 61 0.65 5.80 -6.14
CA LEU A 61 -0.53 5.74 -5.28
C LEU A 61 -0.42 4.59 -4.27
N SER A 62 0.10 3.43 -4.70
CA SER A 62 0.36 2.29 -3.80
C SER A 62 1.32 2.66 -2.68
N GLN A 63 2.43 3.33 -2.99
CA GLN A 63 3.41 3.74 -1.99
C GLN A 63 2.82 4.77 -1.03
N ALA A 64 2.08 5.76 -1.53
CA ALA A 64 1.43 6.77 -0.72
C ALA A 64 0.40 6.15 0.26
N ILE A 65 -0.48 5.27 -0.22
CA ILE A 65 -1.50 4.61 0.62
C ILE A 65 -0.85 3.74 1.69
N ARG A 66 0.17 2.94 1.33
CA ARG A 66 0.89 2.09 2.28
C ARG A 66 1.64 2.89 3.33
N GLY A 67 2.29 3.98 2.91
CA GLY A 67 2.95 4.92 3.82
C GLY A 67 1.98 5.48 4.84
N ARG A 68 0.80 5.91 4.40
CA ARG A 68 -0.27 6.45 5.26
C ARG A 68 -0.78 5.43 6.28
N LEU A 69 -1.10 4.21 5.83
CA LEU A 69 -1.58 3.14 6.72
C LEU A 69 -0.51 2.73 7.74
N SER A 70 0.75 2.68 7.34
CA SER A 70 1.86 2.35 8.24
C SER A 70 2.11 3.46 9.28
N GLN A 71 2.01 4.73 8.88
CA GLN A 71 2.24 5.88 9.77
C GLN A 71 1.19 6.02 10.88
N LYS A 72 -0.07 5.67 10.62
CA LYS A 72 -1.15 5.75 11.61
C LYS A 72 -1.03 4.72 12.74
N ASN A 73 -0.23 3.67 12.54
CA ASN A 73 0.07 2.65 13.54
C ASN A 73 -1.16 1.87 14.07
N GLN A 74 -2.30 1.90 13.36
CA GLN A 74 -3.51 1.15 13.72
C GLN A 74 -3.50 -0.29 13.17
N VAL A 75 -2.86 -0.49 12.04
CA VAL A 75 -2.69 -1.78 11.37
C VAL A 75 -1.21 -2.07 11.16
N TYR A 76 -0.88 -3.35 11.05
CA TYR A 76 0.46 -3.79 10.69
C TYR A 76 0.52 -4.12 9.20
N VAL A 77 1.13 -3.22 8.42
CA VAL A 77 1.28 -3.39 6.97
C VAL A 77 2.50 -4.26 6.66
N ILE A 78 2.26 -5.36 5.97
CA ILE A 78 3.31 -6.31 5.57
C ILE A 78 4.15 -5.71 4.42
N SER A 79 5.47 -5.95 4.46
CA SER A 79 6.38 -5.56 3.37
C SER A 79 6.05 -6.31 2.08
N GLU A 80 6.13 -5.61 0.94
CA GLU A 80 5.73 -6.14 -0.37
C GLU A 80 6.57 -7.35 -0.75
N ASP A 81 7.87 -7.26 -0.51
CA ASP A 81 8.86 -8.27 -0.87
C ASP A 81 8.54 -9.65 -0.30
N THR A 82 7.76 -9.69 0.79
CA THR A 82 7.36 -10.94 1.45
C THR A 82 6.29 -11.73 0.67
N PHE A 83 5.49 -11.05 -0.17
CA PHE A 83 4.38 -11.66 -0.91
C PHE A 83 4.30 -11.27 -2.39
N ALA A 84 5.16 -10.39 -2.90
CA ALA A 84 5.14 -9.87 -4.27
C ALA A 84 5.02 -10.97 -5.34
N ASN A 85 5.94 -11.95 -5.32
CA ASN A 85 5.92 -13.06 -6.29
C ASN A 85 4.64 -13.91 -6.21
N LYS A 86 4.07 -14.07 -5.01
CA LYS A 86 2.81 -14.82 -4.83
C LYS A 86 1.62 -14.03 -5.36
N ALA A 87 1.60 -12.72 -5.10
CA ALA A 87 0.57 -11.83 -5.61
C ALA A 87 0.59 -11.77 -7.13
N GLU A 88 1.76 -11.52 -7.74
CA GLU A 88 1.93 -11.48 -9.19
C GLU A 88 1.45 -12.78 -9.86
N LYS A 89 1.90 -13.93 -9.35
CA LYS A 89 1.46 -15.23 -9.86
C LYS A 89 -0.05 -15.42 -9.73
N ALA A 90 -0.66 -15.01 -8.62
CA ALA A 90 -2.09 -15.17 -8.43
C ALA A 90 -2.90 -14.26 -9.37
N LEU A 91 -2.48 -13.00 -9.51
CA LEU A 91 -3.12 -12.00 -10.36
C LEU A 91 -3.01 -12.33 -11.86
N SER A 92 -2.01 -13.11 -12.27
CA SER A 92 -1.93 -13.58 -13.67
C SER A 92 -3.00 -14.61 -14.03
N SER A 93 -3.64 -15.24 -13.05
CA SER A 93 -4.62 -16.32 -13.25
C SER A 93 -6.00 -16.03 -12.67
N HIS A 94 -6.13 -14.98 -11.84
CA HIS A 94 -7.37 -14.64 -11.15
C HIS A 94 -7.53 -13.13 -11.06
N ASP A 95 -8.75 -12.65 -11.30
CA ASP A 95 -9.13 -11.27 -11.01
C ASP A 95 -9.58 -11.16 -9.54
N PRO A 96 -8.98 -10.28 -8.71
CA PRO A 96 -9.42 -10.08 -7.33
C PRO A 96 -10.81 -9.45 -7.19
N PHE A 97 -11.40 -8.94 -8.27
CA PHE A 97 -12.75 -8.38 -8.31
C PHE A 97 -13.80 -9.36 -8.87
N ASP A 98 -13.38 -10.55 -9.32
CA ASP A 98 -14.30 -11.62 -9.72
C ASP A 98 -15.05 -12.24 -8.52
N PRO A 99 -16.16 -12.95 -8.78
CA PRO A 99 -16.90 -13.67 -7.74
C PRO A 99 -16.12 -14.83 -7.11
N ASP A 100 -15.18 -15.47 -7.83
CA ASP A 100 -14.37 -16.56 -7.28
C ASP A 100 -13.23 -16.03 -6.41
N ILE A 101 -13.41 -16.16 -5.10
CA ILE A 101 -12.48 -15.69 -4.07
C ILE A 101 -11.77 -16.86 -3.36
N SER A 102 -11.94 -18.10 -3.85
CA SER A 102 -11.47 -19.32 -3.18
C SER A 102 -9.94 -19.41 -3.09
N TRP A 103 -9.24 -18.64 -3.94
CA TRP A 103 -7.79 -18.57 -4.01
C TRP A 103 -7.18 -17.59 -2.99
N VAL A 104 -7.90 -16.54 -2.59
CA VAL A 104 -7.37 -15.40 -1.84
C VAL A 104 -6.73 -15.85 -0.52
N ARG A 105 -7.44 -16.65 0.29
CA ARG A 105 -6.92 -17.18 1.56
C ARG A 105 -5.68 -18.05 1.36
N LYS A 106 -5.65 -18.87 0.31
CA LYS A 106 -4.53 -19.79 0.04
C LYS A 106 -3.26 -19.01 -0.32
N THR A 107 -3.40 -17.91 -1.05
CA THR A 107 -2.28 -17.07 -1.48
C THR A 107 -1.74 -16.18 -0.37
N PHE A 108 -2.63 -15.55 0.41
CA PHE A 108 -2.25 -14.48 1.35
C PHE A 108 -2.18 -14.92 2.82
N SER A 109 -2.38 -16.20 3.14
CA SER A 109 -2.07 -16.72 4.48
C SER A 109 -0.56 -16.55 4.79
N PRO A 110 -0.16 -16.10 6.01
CA PRO A 110 -0.96 -16.02 7.24
C PRO A 110 -1.54 -14.62 7.56
N ASN A 111 -1.68 -13.72 6.59
CA ASN A 111 -2.21 -12.38 6.83
C ASN A 111 -3.68 -12.43 7.25
N GLU A 112 -4.11 -11.47 8.07
CA GLU A 112 -5.50 -11.39 8.55
C GLU A 112 -6.38 -10.65 7.56
N PHE A 113 -5.83 -9.66 6.86
CA PHE A 113 -6.52 -8.94 5.80
C PHE A 113 -5.67 -8.86 4.54
N VAL A 114 -6.32 -8.81 3.39
CA VAL A 114 -5.69 -8.43 2.12
C VAL A 114 -6.52 -7.37 1.41
N VAL A 115 -5.82 -6.37 0.88
CA VAL A 115 -6.39 -5.22 0.18
C VAL A 115 -5.98 -5.29 -1.29
N PHE A 116 -6.96 -5.24 -2.17
CA PHE A 116 -6.78 -5.06 -3.61
C PHE A 116 -7.33 -3.71 -4.03
N MET A 117 -6.60 -3.05 -4.92
CA MET A 117 -6.98 -1.76 -5.49
C MET A 117 -6.76 -1.80 -7.00
N GLU A 118 -7.66 -1.17 -7.74
CA GLU A 118 -7.62 -1.06 -9.19
C GLU A 118 -7.87 0.41 -9.58
N LEU A 119 -6.88 1.05 -10.21
CA LEU A 119 -7.03 2.36 -10.81
C LEU A 119 -7.75 2.21 -12.14
N MET A 120 -9.02 2.63 -12.17
CA MET A 120 -9.90 2.50 -13.32
C MET A 120 -9.79 3.71 -14.25
N ASP A 121 -9.73 4.92 -13.69
CA ASP A 121 -9.65 6.17 -14.45
C ASP A 121 -8.56 7.08 -13.90
N HIS A 122 -7.79 7.67 -14.80
CA HIS A 122 -6.84 8.75 -14.56
C HIS A 122 -6.80 9.59 -15.83
N ASN A 123 -7.72 10.54 -15.93
CA ASN A 123 -7.94 11.27 -17.18
C ASN A 123 -8.09 12.77 -16.92
N GLU A 124 -7.26 13.57 -17.59
CA GLU A 124 -7.46 15.01 -17.72
C GLU A 124 -8.37 15.32 -18.92
N ILE A 125 -9.58 15.82 -18.64
CA ILE A 125 -10.56 16.21 -19.65
C ILE A 125 -10.56 17.74 -19.78
N PRO A 126 -10.15 18.32 -20.93
CA PRO A 126 -10.18 19.76 -21.14
C PRO A 126 -11.59 20.32 -20.95
N THR A 127 -11.73 21.43 -20.20
CA THR A 127 -13.03 22.07 -19.96
C THR A 127 -13.59 22.72 -21.24
N THR A 128 -12.73 23.00 -22.23
CA THR A 128 -13.13 23.52 -23.54
C THR A 128 -12.32 22.86 -24.66
N ALA A 129 -12.77 23.00 -25.91
CA ALA A 129 -12.05 22.47 -27.06
C ALA A 129 -10.72 23.21 -27.39
N ALA A 130 -10.38 24.29 -26.68
CA ALA A 130 -9.10 24.97 -26.87
C ALA A 130 -7.97 24.12 -26.29
N GLU A 131 -6.87 23.96 -27.05
CA GLU A 131 -5.66 23.21 -26.66
C GLU A 131 -5.05 23.70 -25.33
N ASP A 132 -5.33 24.96 -25.02
CA ASP A 132 -4.79 25.76 -23.94
C ASP A 132 -5.81 26.02 -22.83
N SER A 133 -6.71 25.07 -22.59
CA SER A 133 -7.75 25.22 -21.56
C SER A 133 -7.41 24.48 -20.26
N PRO A 134 -7.95 24.94 -19.12
CA PRO A 134 -7.94 24.14 -17.90
C PRO A 134 -8.59 22.77 -18.15
N ALA A 135 -8.26 21.81 -17.29
CA ALA A 135 -8.82 20.46 -17.37
C ALA A 135 -9.51 20.07 -16.05
N GLU A 136 -10.37 19.07 -16.14
CA GLU A 136 -10.88 18.32 -15.00
C GLU A 136 -10.17 16.97 -14.97
N LEU A 137 -9.40 16.73 -13.91
CA LEU A 137 -8.80 15.43 -13.64
C LEU A 137 -9.84 14.54 -12.97
N THR A 138 -10.21 13.45 -13.63
CA THR A 138 -11.06 12.41 -13.06
C THR A 138 -10.19 11.24 -12.59
N LEU A 139 -10.38 10.83 -11.34
CA LEU A 139 -9.72 9.69 -10.72
C LEU A 139 -10.79 8.71 -10.22
N SER A 140 -10.66 7.44 -10.59
CA SER A 140 -11.55 6.36 -10.11
C SER A 140 -10.73 5.18 -9.64
N VAL A 141 -10.90 4.77 -8.38
CA VAL A 141 -10.25 3.58 -7.81
C VAL A 141 -11.31 2.64 -7.25
N ARG A 142 -11.27 1.38 -7.70
CA ARG A 142 -12.03 0.29 -7.09
C ARG A 142 -11.18 -0.32 -5.97
N VAL A 143 -11.76 -0.49 -4.79
CA VAL A 143 -11.10 -1.09 -3.63
C VAL A 143 -11.89 -2.32 -3.17
N ARG A 144 -11.17 -3.40 -2.82
CA ARG A 144 -11.75 -4.60 -2.23
C ARG A 144 -10.87 -5.11 -1.08
N VAL A 145 -11.46 -5.29 0.09
CA VAL A 145 -10.77 -5.80 1.28
C VAL A 145 -11.38 -7.13 1.69
N PHE A 146 -10.50 -8.11 1.93
CA PHE A 146 -10.87 -9.43 2.40
C PHE A 146 -10.41 -9.64 3.83
N ASP A 147 -11.29 -10.16 4.67
CA ASP A 147 -10.97 -10.76 5.96
C ASP A 147 -10.63 -12.25 5.76
N LEU A 148 -9.45 -12.61 6.23
CA LEU A 148 -8.83 -13.93 6.13
C LEU A 148 -8.64 -14.59 7.51
N ARG A 149 -9.29 -14.11 8.58
CA ARG A 149 -9.18 -14.75 9.90
C ARG A 149 -9.91 -16.10 9.95
N GLU A 150 -11.07 -16.18 9.30
CA GLU A 150 -11.88 -17.39 9.20
C GLU A 150 -11.46 -18.33 8.06
N LYS A 151 -11.84 -19.62 8.15
CA LYS A 151 -11.51 -20.65 7.14
C LYS A 151 -11.88 -20.25 5.71
N THR A 152 -12.90 -19.42 5.53
CA THR A 152 -13.34 -18.88 4.25
C THR A 152 -13.10 -17.37 4.24
N ALA A 153 -12.47 -16.87 3.18
CA ALA A 153 -12.30 -15.42 3.01
C ALA A 153 -13.66 -14.73 2.89
N LYS A 154 -13.81 -13.55 3.49
CA LYS A 154 -15.02 -12.72 3.40
C LYS A 154 -14.67 -11.34 2.87
N VAL A 155 -15.47 -10.82 1.96
CA VAL A 155 -15.34 -9.42 1.53
C VAL A 155 -15.92 -8.52 2.62
N VAL A 156 -15.12 -7.62 3.16
CA VAL A 156 -15.55 -6.65 4.20
C VAL A 156 -15.68 -5.22 3.66
N LEU A 157 -15.04 -4.93 2.53
CA LEU A 157 -15.18 -3.68 1.80
C LEU A 157 -15.15 -3.98 0.29
N GLN A 158 -16.08 -3.39 -0.46
CA GLN A 158 -16.04 -3.34 -1.92
C GLN A 158 -16.74 -2.06 -2.39
N GLU A 159 -15.95 -1.08 -2.86
CA GLU A 159 -16.44 0.24 -3.25
C GLU A 159 -15.66 0.76 -4.47
N ILE A 160 -16.26 1.71 -5.21
CA ILE A 160 -15.57 2.54 -6.20
C ILE A 160 -15.51 3.95 -5.62
N ILE A 161 -14.31 4.47 -5.43
CA ILE A 161 -14.06 5.83 -4.97
C ILE A 161 -13.70 6.67 -6.19
N GLN A 162 -14.49 7.71 -6.45
CA GLN A 162 -14.31 8.61 -7.58
C GLN A 162 -14.15 10.05 -7.09
N GLN A 163 -13.18 10.76 -7.68
CA GLN A 163 -12.93 12.17 -7.41
C GLN A 163 -12.71 12.94 -8.71
N SER A 164 -13.11 14.21 -8.71
CA SER A 164 -12.87 15.18 -9.78
C SER A 164 -12.12 16.38 -9.22
N HIS A 165 -11.07 16.81 -9.91
CA HIS A 165 -10.23 17.93 -9.50
C HIS A 165 -9.98 18.90 -10.65
N HIS A 166 -10.07 20.20 -10.38
CA HIS A 166 -9.74 21.21 -11.38
C HIS A 166 -8.22 21.36 -11.52
N ILE A 167 -7.71 21.19 -12.74
CA ILE A 167 -6.30 21.39 -13.10
C ILE A 167 -6.18 22.71 -13.87
N PRO A 168 -5.55 23.75 -13.28
CA PRO A 168 -5.30 24.99 -13.98
C PRO A 168 -4.46 24.74 -15.23
N ARG A 169 -4.77 25.47 -16.32
CA ARG A 169 -4.11 25.36 -17.63
C ARG A 169 -2.60 25.13 -17.53
N GLN A 170 -1.87 25.94 -16.77
CA GLN A 170 -0.41 25.85 -16.69
C GLN A 170 0.13 24.50 -16.19
N PHE A 171 -0.70 23.70 -15.51
CA PHE A 171 -0.35 22.40 -14.95
C PHE A 171 -1.00 21.21 -15.67
N THR A 172 -1.76 21.45 -16.73
CA THR A 172 -2.31 20.36 -17.56
C THR A 172 -1.20 19.67 -18.32
N LYS A 173 -1.40 18.43 -18.72
CA LYS A 173 -0.44 17.64 -19.53
C LYS A 173 0.12 18.33 -20.78
N ASN A 174 -0.68 19.19 -21.43
CA ASN A 174 -0.27 19.91 -22.64
C ASN A 174 0.69 21.08 -22.35
N ASN A 175 0.82 21.48 -21.08
CA ASN A 175 1.59 22.64 -20.64
C ASN A 175 2.78 22.16 -19.79
N LEU A 176 4.00 22.54 -20.21
CA LEU A 176 5.31 22.03 -19.73
C LEU A 176 5.62 22.20 -18.22
N SER A 177 4.67 22.64 -17.40
CA SER A 177 4.86 22.86 -15.95
C SER A 177 4.25 21.76 -15.08
N GLN A 178 3.75 20.66 -15.67
CA GLN A 178 3.37 19.49 -14.88
C GLN A 178 4.60 18.91 -14.18
N VAL A 179 4.56 18.91 -12.86
CA VAL A 179 5.66 18.43 -12.03
C VAL A 179 5.52 16.91 -11.91
N ALA A 180 6.60 16.19 -12.18
CA ALA A 180 6.61 14.73 -12.07
C ALA A 180 6.70 14.27 -10.62
N TRP A 181 6.16 13.07 -10.36
CA TRP A 181 6.36 12.41 -9.07
C TRP A 181 7.85 12.23 -8.75
N GLY A 182 8.21 12.42 -7.48
CA GLY A 182 9.60 12.43 -7.00
C GLY A 182 10.28 13.81 -7.02
N HIS A 183 9.72 14.80 -7.71
CA HIS A 183 10.19 16.18 -7.62
C HIS A 183 9.69 16.85 -6.33
N GLU A 184 10.49 17.74 -5.74
CA GLU A 184 10.22 18.35 -4.43
C GLU A 184 8.89 19.13 -4.37
N THR A 185 8.50 19.73 -5.49
CA THR A 185 7.28 20.54 -5.61
C THR A 185 6.05 19.73 -6.02
N PHE A 186 6.17 18.43 -6.27
CA PHE A 186 5.06 17.60 -6.73
C PHE A 186 3.87 17.64 -5.78
N ASN A 187 4.13 17.47 -4.48
CA ASN A 187 3.10 17.44 -3.44
C ASN A 187 2.34 18.78 -3.28
N ALA A 188 2.89 19.88 -3.83
CA ALA A 188 2.24 21.19 -3.84
C ALA A 188 1.58 21.51 -5.20
N SER A 189 1.75 20.65 -6.21
CA SER A 189 1.11 20.81 -7.51
C SER A 189 -0.36 20.38 -7.46
N PRO A 190 -1.24 20.89 -8.36
CA PRO A 190 -2.64 20.46 -8.40
C PRO A 190 -2.83 18.95 -8.56
N LEU A 191 -1.98 18.31 -9.39
CA LEU A 191 -1.99 16.86 -9.58
C LEU A 191 -1.61 16.13 -8.29
N GLY A 192 -0.50 16.53 -7.66
CA GLY A 192 -0.05 15.92 -6.41
C GLY A 192 -1.05 16.09 -5.26
N ILE A 193 -1.72 17.25 -5.18
CA ILE A 193 -2.81 17.48 -4.22
C ILE A 193 -3.99 16.56 -4.49
N ALA A 194 -4.40 16.40 -5.76
CA ALA A 194 -5.48 15.50 -6.14
C ALA A 194 -5.16 14.03 -5.78
N HIS A 195 -3.95 13.57 -6.09
CA HIS A 195 -3.47 12.24 -5.70
C HIS A 195 -3.43 12.07 -4.19
N ASP A 196 -2.94 13.07 -3.45
CA ASP A 196 -2.86 13.04 -2.00
C ASP A 196 -4.24 12.91 -1.34
N MET A 197 -5.23 13.67 -1.84
CA MET A 197 -6.62 13.61 -1.39
C MET A 197 -7.24 12.23 -1.61
N LEU A 198 -7.02 11.64 -2.79
CA LEU A 198 -7.47 10.29 -3.10
C LEU A 198 -6.81 9.25 -2.17
N CYS A 199 -5.49 9.29 -2.01
CA CYS A 199 -4.75 8.37 -1.14
C CYS A 199 -5.18 8.49 0.33
N LYS A 200 -5.47 9.71 0.79
CA LYS A 200 -5.98 9.96 2.14
C LYS A 200 -7.35 9.34 2.35
N GLU A 201 -8.26 9.50 1.39
CA GLU A 201 -9.59 8.90 1.45
C GLU A 201 -9.52 7.36 1.42
N LEU A 202 -8.80 6.78 0.46
CA LEU A 202 -8.61 5.33 0.35
C LEU A 202 -8.03 4.73 1.64
N ALA A 203 -6.95 5.32 2.17
CA ALA A 203 -6.33 4.85 3.40
C ALA A 203 -7.29 4.94 4.60
N SER A 204 -8.13 5.98 4.68
CA SER A 204 -9.15 6.07 5.74
C SER A 204 -10.19 4.96 5.62
N ARG A 205 -10.76 4.75 4.42
CA ARG A 205 -11.78 3.70 4.19
C ARG A 205 -11.22 2.32 4.53
N ILE A 206 -10.02 2.00 4.03
CA ILE A 206 -9.37 0.71 4.30
C ILE A 206 -9.19 0.49 5.81
N GLU A 207 -8.66 1.50 6.51
CA GLU A 207 -8.46 1.43 7.96
C GLU A 207 -9.78 1.25 8.71
N ASP A 208 -10.78 2.08 8.43
CA ASP A 208 -12.07 2.06 9.12
C ASP A 208 -12.73 0.67 9.03
N TYR A 209 -12.79 0.09 7.83
CA TYR A 209 -13.42 -1.21 7.63
C TYR A 209 -12.60 -2.37 8.23
N ILE A 210 -11.27 -2.28 8.24
CA ILE A 210 -10.42 -3.28 8.92
C ILE A 210 -10.65 -3.24 10.43
N LEU A 211 -10.69 -2.04 11.02
CA LEU A 211 -10.87 -1.87 12.47
C LEU A 211 -12.28 -2.25 12.93
N ILE A 212 -13.32 -1.92 12.15
CA ILE A 212 -14.71 -2.32 12.45
C ILE A 212 -14.87 -3.84 12.34
N SER A 213 -14.26 -4.46 11.33
CA SER A 213 -14.29 -5.92 11.19
C SER A 213 -13.44 -6.61 12.24
N GLY A 214 -12.39 -5.94 12.73
CA GLY A 214 -11.43 -6.43 13.72
C GLY A 214 -11.97 -6.62 15.14
N GLY A 215 -13.08 -5.93 15.47
CA GLY A 215 -13.74 -5.98 16.79
C GLY A 215 -14.64 -7.18 17.04
#